data_AF-A0A9P8PX89-F1
#
_entry.id   AF-A0A9P8PX89-F1
#
_cell.length_a   1.000
_cell.length_b   1.000
_cell.length_c   1.000
_cell.angle_alpha   90.00
_cell.angle_beta   90.00
_cell.angle_gamma   90.00
#
_symmetry.space_group_name_H-M   'P 1'
#
loop_
_entity.id
_entity.type
_entity.pdbx_description
1 polymer ?
#
loop_
_entity_poly.entity_id
_entity_poly.type
_entity_poly.pdbx_seq_one_letter_code
_entity_poly.pdbx_strand_id
1 'polypeptide(L)'
;MSALTQFFYRAPKQVGIIQGTPLYESLSNYDEYNNEARNAQYSPNGQYFAFTQPTFVVILNPDDGSLVNKINLKDCFDIHFSPQASFISTWEKPIKLESGNYHNNVKIFKVTTGELIGEYASKDQSGWKPDFTAEEKIIARLFKNEVRFYEVNKDLNFNKHWSVLKIDDVQRFKLSPGKNPTIATFVPEKKGKPANVSVWNISSNITQSICSKSFFKADNCTLKWNSLGTALLALSSTDVDSSNKSYYGETNLYLLGIAGSYDSRIHLDKEGPIHDITWSPSAREFGVIYGFMPAQTSFFDARGNLLKTLPPSPRNTILFSPHARYVLVAGFGNLQGTVDIYDRVQKFTKVASFEASNTSVCQWSPDGRYVLTATTSPRLRVDNGIKIWYATGKLVYNQEFKELNAVDWRPRPLELFPVIKALDENPQPHQSAIDYILKNPKKSTDVSSKPKGAYRPPHARNNGTSAPAQSLYQRELSSNSNTNASAAQPSTNSPFRPRQRERVVPGAQPVIEKESKAAAKNRKKREAKKANKDSETQPSISESKPVEPKPVEPETLVVGGIQSIEEKKIRGLLKKLRAIESLKMKQANNEPLEDTQVLKIATEDKVRAELAVLGWSE
;
A
#
# COMPACT_ATOMS: atom_id res chain seq x y z
N MET A 1 29.32 -13.37 14.37
CA MET A 1 29.19 -12.59 13.12
C MET A 1 27.73 -12.61 12.72
N SER A 2 27.17 -11.47 12.29
CA SER A 2 25.80 -11.43 11.76
C SER A 2 25.70 -12.36 10.56
N ALA A 3 24.57 -13.06 10.40
CA ALA A 3 24.33 -13.80 9.16
C ALA A 3 24.40 -12.83 7.97
N LEU A 4 24.98 -13.28 6.85
CA LEU A 4 24.98 -12.49 5.62
C LEU A 4 23.58 -12.52 5.00
N THR A 5 23.16 -11.39 4.43
CA THR A 5 21.98 -11.34 3.58
C THR A 5 22.29 -12.03 2.25
N GLN A 6 21.27 -12.41 1.49
CA GLN A 6 21.42 -13.12 0.22
C GLN A 6 20.15 -12.90 -0.58
N PHE A 7 20.25 -12.83 -1.90
CA PHE A 7 19.09 -12.69 -2.79
C PHE A 7 19.27 -13.58 -4.02
N PHE A 8 18.17 -13.96 -4.66
CA PHE A 8 18.23 -14.67 -5.94
C PHE A 8 17.80 -13.76 -7.08
N TYR A 9 18.21 -14.09 -8.29
CA TYR A 9 17.65 -13.54 -9.51
C TYR A 9 17.26 -14.67 -10.47
N ARG A 10 16.23 -14.43 -11.28
CA ARG A 10 15.82 -15.30 -12.37
C ARG A 10 15.68 -14.50 -13.65
N ALA A 11 16.50 -14.83 -14.63
CA ALA A 11 16.35 -14.45 -16.03
C ALA A 11 15.73 -15.63 -16.82
N PRO A 12 15.37 -15.46 -18.11
CA PRO A 12 14.71 -16.52 -18.87
C PRO A 12 15.45 -17.86 -18.92
N LYS A 13 16.79 -17.83 -18.97
CA LYS A 13 17.67 -19.02 -19.09
C LYS A 13 18.76 -19.10 -18.02
N GLN A 14 18.62 -18.31 -16.96
CA GLN A 14 19.62 -18.21 -15.91
C GLN A 14 18.93 -17.98 -14.58
N VAL A 15 19.37 -18.72 -13.57
CA VAL A 15 19.01 -18.52 -12.17
C VAL A 15 20.30 -18.42 -11.41
N GLY A 16 20.39 -17.47 -10.49
CA GLY A 16 21.56 -17.34 -9.65
C GLY A 16 21.21 -16.85 -8.26
N ILE A 17 22.09 -17.17 -7.32
CA ILE A 17 22.06 -16.65 -5.96
C ILE A 17 23.29 -15.77 -5.75
N ILE A 18 23.07 -14.58 -5.21
CA ILE A 18 24.12 -13.61 -4.92
C ILE A 18 24.13 -13.35 -3.42
N GLN A 19 25.29 -13.47 -2.80
CA GLN A 19 25.49 -13.08 -1.41
C GLN A 19 25.26 -11.57 -1.26
N GLY A 20 24.79 -11.13 -0.10
CA GLY A 20 24.59 -9.72 0.19
C GLY A 20 25.89 -9.00 0.50
N THR A 21 25.75 -7.83 1.13
CA THR A 21 26.89 -7.03 1.61
C THR A 21 27.81 -7.88 2.52
N PRO A 22 29.14 -7.78 2.41
CA PRO A 22 29.90 -6.82 1.59
C PRO A 22 30.34 -7.29 0.20
N LEU A 23 30.33 -8.59 -0.08
CA LEU A 23 31.06 -9.15 -1.23
C LEU A 23 30.25 -9.16 -2.52
N TYR A 24 28.93 -9.40 -2.47
CA TYR A 24 28.10 -9.54 -3.67
C TYR A 24 28.57 -10.61 -4.67
N GLU A 25 29.20 -11.66 -4.15
CA GLU A 25 29.66 -12.79 -4.95
C GLU A 25 28.49 -13.71 -5.31
N SER A 26 28.52 -14.24 -6.53
CA SER A 26 27.58 -15.28 -6.96
C SER A 26 28.05 -16.63 -6.42
N LEU A 27 27.13 -17.42 -5.90
CA LEU A 27 27.44 -18.81 -5.57
C LEU A 27 27.75 -19.58 -6.85
N SER A 28 28.88 -20.29 -6.87
CA SER A 28 29.20 -21.29 -7.88
C SER A 28 28.22 -22.47 -7.77
N ASN A 29 27.96 -23.19 -8.87
CA ASN A 29 27.09 -24.38 -9.02
C ASN A 29 25.76 -24.15 -9.77
N TYR A 30 25.50 -22.95 -10.31
CA TYR A 30 24.28 -22.69 -11.10
C TYR A 30 24.49 -22.79 -12.62
N ASP A 31 25.73 -22.81 -13.09
CA ASP A 31 26.08 -22.80 -14.52
C ASP A 31 25.65 -24.07 -15.27
N GLU A 32 25.32 -25.14 -14.54
CA GLU A 32 24.77 -26.37 -15.12
C GLU A 32 23.30 -26.21 -15.56
N TYR A 33 22.61 -25.17 -15.08
CA TYR A 33 21.17 -24.98 -15.22
C TYR A 33 20.80 -23.86 -16.21
N ASN A 34 21.29 -23.97 -17.46
CA ASN A 34 21.12 -22.95 -18.51
C ASN A 34 19.82 -23.05 -19.33
N ASN A 35 18.89 -23.91 -18.91
CA ASN A 35 17.60 -24.10 -19.56
C ASN A 35 16.55 -23.12 -19.02
N GLU A 36 15.37 -23.11 -19.65
CA GLU A 36 14.30 -22.18 -19.29
C GLU A 36 13.82 -22.41 -17.84
N ALA A 37 13.97 -21.38 -17.01
CA ALA A 37 13.48 -21.38 -15.64
C ALA A 37 12.15 -20.61 -15.56
N ARG A 38 11.03 -21.32 -15.45
CA ARG A 38 9.68 -20.74 -15.37
C ARG A 38 9.39 -20.11 -14.01
N ASN A 39 9.84 -20.72 -12.92
CA ASN A 39 9.71 -20.21 -11.56
C ASN A 39 10.97 -20.47 -10.73
N ALA A 40 11.25 -19.60 -9.76
CA ALA A 40 12.28 -19.73 -8.74
C ALA A 40 11.82 -19.01 -7.47
N GLN A 41 12.05 -19.61 -6.29
CA GLN A 41 11.72 -18.99 -5.01
C GLN A 41 12.53 -19.60 -3.86
N TYR A 42 12.73 -18.82 -2.81
CA TYR A 42 13.13 -19.35 -1.52
C TYR A 42 11.94 -20.00 -0.80
N SER A 43 12.26 -20.97 0.04
CA SER A 43 11.37 -21.41 1.10
C SER A 43 11.06 -20.27 2.10
N PRO A 44 9.90 -20.27 2.78
CA PRO A 44 9.52 -19.19 3.69
C PRO A 44 10.47 -19.00 4.89
N ASN A 45 11.16 -20.05 5.31
CA ASN A 45 12.20 -20.02 6.34
C ASN A 45 13.61 -19.76 5.78
N GLY A 46 13.76 -19.70 4.45
CA GLY A 46 15.03 -19.52 3.72
C GLY A 46 15.99 -20.70 3.83
N GLN A 47 15.56 -21.88 4.24
CA GLN A 47 16.42 -23.06 4.35
C GLN A 47 16.75 -23.66 2.97
N TYR A 48 15.80 -23.60 2.04
CA TYR A 48 15.91 -24.14 0.70
C TYR A 48 15.64 -23.07 -0.36
N PHE A 49 16.25 -23.27 -1.53
CA PHE A 49 15.95 -22.54 -2.75
C PHE A 49 15.53 -23.54 -3.82
N ALA A 50 14.42 -23.29 -4.52
CA ALA A 50 13.97 -24.15 -5.60
C ALA A 50 13.66 -23.38 -6.86
N PHE A 51 13.90 -24.02 -8.00
CA PHE A 51 13.56 -23.50 -9.32
C PHE A 51 13.17 -24.64 -10.26
N THR A 52 12.35 -24.28 -11.25
CA THR A 52 11.87 -25.21 -12.28
C THR A 52 12.85 -25.31 -13.43
N GLN A 53 12.98 -26.48 -14.00
CA GLN A 53 13.59 -26.75 -15.31
C GLN A 53 12.58 -27.50 -16.20
N PRO A 54 12.79 -27.61 -17.52
CA PRO A 54 11.80 -28.22 -18.42
C PRO A 54 11.41 -29.67 -18.07
N THR A 55 12.31 -30.43 -17.44
CA THR A 55 12.12 -31.86 -17.14
C THR A 55 12.22 -32.22 -15.65
N PHE A 56 12.58 -31.27 -14.80
CA PHE A 56 12.73 -31.50 -13.37
C PHE A 56 12.57 -30.21 -12.56
N VAL A 57 12.32 -30.35 -11.26
CA VAL A 57 12.41 -29.27 -10.27
C VAL A 57 13.66 -29.51 -9.42
N VAL A 58 14.49 -28.49 -9.28
CA VAL A 58 15.73 -28.54 -8.48
C VAL A 58 15.47 -27.88 -7.14
N ILE A 59 15.95 -28.51 -6.08
CA ILE A 59 15.96 -27.96 -4.72
C ILE A 59 17.41 -27.96 -4.24
N LEU A 60 17.90 -26.78 -3.88
CA LEU A 60 19.26 -26.56 -3.43
C LEU A 60 19.30 -26.04 -2.00
N ASN A 61 20.43 -26.27 -1.35
CA ASN A 61 20.82 -25.54 -0.16
C ASN A 61 21.45 -24.20 -0.59
N PRO A 62 20.85 -23.06 -0.22
CA PRO A 62 21.36 -21.75 -0.62
C PRO A 62 22.61 -21.30 0.15
N ASP A 63 23.05 -22.00 1.20
CA ASP A 63 24.29 -21.66 1.91
C ASP A 63 25.55 -22.07 1.13
N ASP A 64 25.54 -23.23 0.48
CA ASP A 64 26.69 -23.78 -0.27
C ASP A 64 26.38 -24.09 -1.75
N GLY A 65 25.12 -23.98 -2.17
CA GLY A 65 24.67 -24.36 -3.52
C GLY A 65 24.58 -25.86 -3.74
N SER A 66 24.65 -26.69 -2.69
CA SER A 66 24.58 -28.15 -2.82
C SER A 66 23.17 -28.61 -3.21
N LEU A 67 23.10 -29.70 -3.99
CA LEU A 67 21.84 -30.32 -4.38
C LEU A 67 21.20 -31.03 -3.19
N VAL A 68 20.02 -30.56 -2.76
CA VAL A 68 19.22 -31.24 -1.73
C VAL A 68 18.35 -32.30 -2.38
N ASN A 69 17.67 -31.95 -3.48
CA ASN A 69 16.79 -32.87 -4.17
C ASN A 69 16.53 -32.47 -5.62
N LYS A 70 16.18 -33.45 -6.44
CA LYS A 70 15.81 -33.30 -7.84
C LYS A 70 14.56 -34.11 -8.15
N ILE A 71 13.44 -33.43 -8.34
CA ILE A 71 12.14 -34.06 -8.60
C ILE A 71 11.93 -34.11 -10.11
N ASN A 72 11.84 -35.32 -10.68
CA ASN A 72 11.62 -35.52 -12.11
C ASN A 72 10.15 -35.23 -12.46
N LEU A 73 9.90 -34.02 -12.95
CA LEU A 73 8.58 -33.54 -13.37
C LEU A 73 8.72 -32.73 -14.64
N LYS A 74 8.02 -33.16 -15.68
CA LYS A 74 8.04 -32.49 -16.97
C LYS A 74 7.11 -31.29 -16.97
N ASP A 75 7.57 -30.18 -17.53
CA ASP A 75 6.77 -28.98 -17.75
C ASP A 75 6.11 -28.40 -16.49
N CYS A 76 6.80 -28.45 -15.34
CA CYS A 76 6.36 -27.76 -14.13
C CYS A 76 6.36 -26.24 -14.35
N PHE A 77 5.22 -25.59 -14.11
CA PHE A 77 5.06 -24.14 -14.35
C PHE A 77 5.21 -23.31 -13.08
N ASP A 78 4.77 -23.84 -11.94
CA ASP A 78 4.72 -23.10 -10.69
C ASP A 78 5.09 -24.02 -9.51
N ILE A 79 5.68 -23.43 -8.48
CA ILE A 79 6.14 -24.12 -7.27
C ILE A 79 5.71 -23.33 -6.04
N HIS A 80 5.42 -24.00 -4.94
CA HIS A 80 5.01 -23.37 -3.68
C HIS A 80 5.50 -24.19 -2.49
N PHE A 81 6.30 -23.57 -1.62
CA PHE A 81 6.73 -24.19 -0.37
C PHE A 81 5.66 -24.06 0.72
N SER A 82 5.59 -25.06 1.59
CA SER A 82 4.86 -24.97 2.84
C SER A 82 5.59 -24.05 3.87
N PRO A 83 4.91 -23.52 4.90
CA PRO A 83 5.45 -22.52 5.83
C PRO A 83 6.78 -22.88 6.54
N GLN A 84 6.96 -24.13 6.95
CA GLN A 84 8.19 -24.67 7.56
C GLN A 84 9.12 -25.33 6.53
N ALA A 85 8.77 -25.27 5.25
CA ALA A 85 9.51 -25.85 4.14
C ALA A 85 9.68 -27.38 4.18
N SER A 86 8.80 -28.11 4.88
CA SER A 86 8.81 -29.59 4.84
C SER A 86 8.29 -30.13 3.51
N PHE A 87 7.40 -29.38 2.84
CA PHE A 87 6.74 -29.77 1.60
C PHE A 87 6.93 -28.72 0.50
N ILE A 88 7.01 -29.22 -0.74
CA ILE A 88 6.97 -28.41 -1.95
C ILE A 88 5.82 -28.90 -2.82
N SER A 89 4.96 -27.98 -3.20
CA SER A 89 3.84 -28.21 -4.11
C SER A 89 4.23 -27.73 -5.50
N THR A 90 3.85 -28.47 -6.53
CA THR A 90 4.10 -28.15 -7.94
C THR A 90 2.80 -28.06 -8.70
N TRP A 91 2.76 -27.24 -9.75
CA TRP A 91 1.62 -27.15 -10.66
C TRP A 91 2.06 -27.33 -12.10
N GLU A 92 1.43 -28.31 -12.75
CA GLU A 92 1.55 -28.61 -14.18
C GLU A 92 0.34 -28.04 -14.94
N LYS A 93 0.51 -27.79 -16.24
CA LYS A 93 -0.60 -27.34 -17.09
C LYS A 93 -1.70 -28.42 -17.10
N PRO A 94 -2.97 -28.09 -16.83
CA PRO A 94 -4.04 -29.08 -16.77
C PRO A 94 -4.30 -29.68 -18.16
N ILE A 95 -4.25 -31.01 -18.23
CA ILE A 95 -4.51 -31.83 -19.42
C ILE A 95 -5.71 -32.73 -19.11
N LYS A 96 -6.68 -32.76 -20.02
CA LYS A 96 -7.84 -33.66 -19.93
C LYS A 96 -7.41 -35.07 -20.33
N LEU A 97 -7.76 -36.05 -19.51
CA LEU A 97 -7.56 -37.47 -19.78
C LEU A 97 -8.72 -38.01 -20.62
N GLU A 98 -8.55 -39.22 -21.17
CA GLU A 98 -9.58 -39.93 -21.94
C GLU A 98 -10.87 -40.17 -21.13
N SER A 99 -10.75 -40.24 -19.80
CA SER A 99 -11.88 -40.34 -18.86
C SER A 99 -12.71 -39.05 -18.72
N GLY A 100 -12.33 -37.96 -19.41
CA GLY A 100 -12.99 -36.65 -19.33
C GLY A 100 -12.57 -35.80 -18.12
N ASN A 101 -11.95 -36.41 -17.11
CA ASN A 101 -11.38 -35.71 -15.96
C ASN A 101 -10.00 -35.12 -16.29
N TYR A 102 -9.64 -34.04 -15.59
CA TYR A 102 -8.27 -33.52 -15.64
C TYR A 102 -7.35 -34.44 -14.82
N HIS A 103 -6.12 -34.63 -15.28
CA HIS A 103 -5.12 -35.32 -14.46
C HIS A 103 -4.80 -34.52 -13.19
N ASN A 104 -4.23 -35.21 -12.20
CA ASN A 104 -3.76 -34.59 -10.97
C ASN A 104 -2.49 -33.77 -11.24
N ASN A 105 -2.71 -32.53 -11.64
CA ASN A 105 -1.65 -31.60 -12.05
C ASN A 105 -1.05 -30.82 -10.88
N VAL A 106 -1.66 -30.87 -9.69
CA VAL A 106 -1.03 -30.42 -8.45
C VAL A 106 -0.49 -31.62 -7.71
N LYS A 107 0.80 -31.58 -7.40
CA LYS A 107 1.51 -32.64 -6.68
C LYS A 107 2.25 -32.04 -5.50
N ILE A 108 2.24 -32.73 -4.37
CA ILE A 108 2.87 -32.28 -3.12
C ILE A 108 3.95 -33.30 -2.76
N PHE A 109 5.19 -32.83 -2.65
CA PHE A 109 6.34 -33.65 -2.35
C PHE A 109 6.93 -33.25 -1.02
N LYS A 110 7.51 -34.21 -0.30
CA LYS A 110 8.40 -33.92 0.82
C LYS A 110 9.74 -33.41 0.27
N VAL A 111 10.20 -32.27 0.78
CA VAL A 111 11.38 -31.57 0.24
C VAL A 111 12.65 -32.42 0.35
N THR A 112 12.87 -33.04 1.50
CA THR A 112 14.10 -33.80 1.78
C THR A 112 14.17 -35.15 1.07
N THR A 113 13.06 -35.87 0.94
CA THR A 113 13.05 -37.22 0.34
C THR A 113 12.61 -37.24 -1.11
N GLY A 114 11.84 -36.24 -1.57
CA GLY A 114 11.27 -36.19 -2.92
C GLY A 114 10.07 -37.13 -3.09
N GLU A 115 9.60 -37.71 -1.99
CA GLU A 115 8.44 -38.60 -1.97
C GLU A 115 7.16 -37.80 -2.23
N LEU A 116 6.34 -38.29 -3.17
CA LEU A 116 5.01 -37.75 -3.45
C LEU A 116 4.07 -38.17 -2.31
N ILE A 117 3.54 -37.19 -1.57
CA ILE A 117 2.63 -37.45 -0.45
C ILE A 117 1.16 -37.30 -0.83
N GLY A 118 0.84 -36.48 -1.82
CA GLY A 118 -0.54 -36.25 -2.24
C GLY A 118 -0.63 -35.45 -3.52
N GLU A 119 -1.75 -35.61 -4.22
CA GLU A 119 -1.99 -34.98 -5.53
C GLU A 119 -3.48 -34.69 -5.75
N TYR A 120 -3.76 -33.68 -6.57
CA TYR A 120 -5.13 -33.32 -6.96
C TYR A 120 -5.16 -32.52 -8.26
N ALA A 121 -6.35 -32.44 -8.87
CA ALA A 121 -6.58 -31.61 -10.04
C ALA A 121 -6.95 -30.16 -9.68
N SER A 122 -6.35 -29.18 -10.37
CA SER A 122 -6.70 -27.75 -10.35
C SER A 122 -6.68 -27.19 -11.77
N LYS A 123 -7.83 -26.69 -12.24
CA LYS A 123 -7.96 -26.11 -13.59
C LYS A 123 -7.29 -24.75 -13.71
N ASP A 124 -7.40 -23.95 -12.67
CA ASP A 124 -6.91 -22.58 -12.68
C ASP A 124 -5.53 -22.51 -12.04
N GLN A 125 -4.65 -21.72 -12.65
CA GLN A 125 -3.38 -21.34 -12.04
C GLN A 125 -3.60 -20.29 -10.92
N SER A 126 -4.71 -19.55 -10.95
CA SER A 126 -5.09 -18.70 -9.82
C SER A 126 -5.70 -19.55 -8.72
N GLY A 127 -5.00 -19.72 -7.60
CA GLY A 127 -5.51 -20.45 -6.43
C GLY A 127 -5.23 -21.95 -6.41
N TRP A 128 -4.30 -22.45 -7.22
CA TRP A 128 -3.87 -23.86 -7.17
C TRP A 128 -3.12 -24.20 -5.88
N LYS A 129 -2.48 -23.20 -5.27
CA LYS A 129 -1.55 -23.36 -4.14
C LYS A 129 -2.29 -23.93 -2.92
N PRO A 130 -1.80 -25.02 -2.33
CA PRO A 130 -2.34 -25.50 -1.06
C PRO A 130 -2.00 -24.50 0.07
N ASP A 131 -3.01 -24.08 0.82
CA ASP A 131 -2.82 -23.28 2.03
C ASP A 131 -2.62 -24.22 3.23
N PHE A 132 -1.39 -24.26 3.73
CA PHE A 132 -1.02 -24.98 4.94
C PHE A 132 -1.23 -24.11 6.18
N THR A 133 -1.59 -24.75 7.28
CA THR A 133 -1.45 -24.17 8.62
C THR A 133 0.03 -23.92 8.95
N ALA A 134 0.31 -23.03 9.91
CA ALA A 134 1.69 -22.66 10.28
C ALA A 134 2.55 -23.85 10.76
N GLU A 135 1.91 -24.88 11.33
CA GLU A 135 2.54 -26.14 11.77
C GLU A 135 2.51 -27.24 10.70
N GLU A 136 1.97 -26.96 9.51
CA GLU A 136 1.89 -27.89 8.37
C GLU A 136 1.08 -29.18 8.62
N LYS A 137 0.26 -29.21 9.67
CA LYS A 137 -0.57 -30.38 10.02
C LYS A 137 -1.84 -30.50 9.19
N ILE A 138 -2.36 -29.37 8.72
CA ILE A 138 -3.62 -29.28 8.00
C ILE A 138 -3.45 -28.45 6.73
N ILE A 139 -4.03 -28.93 5.63
CA ILE A 139 -4.22 -28.20 4.37
C ILE A 139 -5.69 -27.79 4.24
N ALA A 140 -5.94 -26.53 3.91
CA ALA A 140 -7.28 -26.04 3.58
C ALA A 140 -7.44 -25.90 2.05
N ARG A 141 -8.61 -26.29 1.53
CA ARG A 141 -8.98 -26.11 0.12
C ARG A 141 -10.37 -25.52 -0.01
N LEU A 142 -10.50 -24.55 -0.92
CA LEU A 142 -11.76 -23.88 -1.23
C LEU A 142 -12.58 -24.68 -2.23
N PHE A 143 -13.86 -24.84 -1.93
CA PHE A 143 -14.90 -25.29 -2.85
C PHE A 143 -16.06 -24.28 -2.81
N LYS A 144 -17.02 -24.42 -3.74
CA LYS A 144 -18.08 -23.40 -3.95
C LYS A 144 -18.90 -23.05 -2.70
N ASN A 145 -19.23 -24.04 -1.87
CA ASN A 145 -20.09 -23.87 -0.68
C ASN A 145 -19.44 -24.42 0.60
N GLU A 146 -18.15 -24.73 0.55
CA GLU A 146 -17.46 -25.32 1.69
C GLU A 146 -15.95 -25.12 1.58
N VAL A 147 -15.30 -25.08 2.73
CA VAL A 147 -13.85 -25.21 2.85
C VAL A 147 -13.58 -26.56 3.48
N ARG A 148 -12.79 -27.39 2.80
CA ARG A 148 -12.42 -28.72 3.29
C ARG A 148 -11.02 -28.68 3.88
N PHE A 149 -10.85 -29.37 5.00
CA PHE A 149 -9.59 -29.52 5.70
C PHE A 149 -9.09 -30.95 5.56
N TYR A 150 -7.80 -31.10 5.27
CA TYR A 150 -7.12 -32.38 5.08
C TYR A 150 -5.94 -32.47 6.04
N GLU A 151 -5.85 -33.58 6.76
CA GLU A 151 -4.73 -33.86 7.63
C GLU A 151 -3.52 -34.29 6.81
N VAL A 152 -2.36 -33.70 7.09
CA VAL A 152 -1.10 -34.01 6.41
C VAL A 152 -0.49 -35.24 7.08
N ASN A 153 -0.64 -36.38 6.42
CA ASN A 153 -0.05 -37.66 6.80
C ASN A 153 0.72 -38.26 5.61
N LYS A 154 1.29 -39.46 5.78
CA LYS A 154 2.11 -40.12 4.75
C LYS A 154 1.31 -40.40 3.46
N ASP A 155 0.03 -40.72 3.60
CA ASP A 155 -0.88 -41.07 2.50
C ASP A 155 -1.98 -39.99 2.37
N LEU A 156 -1.57 -38.75 2.07
CA LEU A 156 -2.48 -37.60 2.01
C LEU A 156 -3.53 -37.80 0.91
N ASN A 157 -4.74 -38.15 1.34
CA ASN A 157 -5.84 -38.48 0.44
C ASN A 157 -6.86 -37.34 0.35
N PHE A 158 -6.86 -36.62 -0.77
CA PHE A 158 -7.80 -35.52 -1.00
C PHE A 158 -9.26 -35.94 -1.26
N ASN A 159 -9.54 -37.24 -1.37
CA ASN A 159 -10.91 -37.76 -1.48
C ASN A 159 -11.63 -37.81 -0.12
N LYS A 160 -10.88 -37.91 0.99
CA LYS A 160 -11.43 -37.96 2.34
C LYS A 160 -10.97 -36.73 3.11
N HIS A 161 -11.91 -35.84 3.41
CA HIS A 161 -11.64 -34.67 4.24
C HIS A 161 -11.69 -35.05 5.72
N TRP A 162 -10.85 -34.41 6.52
CA TRP A 162 -10.81 -34.56 7.98
C TRP A 162 -11.91 -33.74 8.66
N SER A 163 -12.10 -32.50 8.20
CA SER A 163 -13.14 -31.59 8.68
C SER A 163 -13.66 -30.75 7.51
N VAL A 164 -14.86 -30.20 7.66
CA VAL A 164 -15.50 -29.35 6.67
C VAL A 164 -16.15 -28.15 7.34
N LEU A 165 -15.91 -26.98 6.76
CA LEU A 165 -16.59 -25.74 7.09
C LEU A 165 -17.58 -25.42 5.97
N LYS A 166 -18.87 -25.60 6.25
CA LYS A 166 -19.95 -25.36 5.28
C LYS A 166 -20.34 -23.89 5.31
N ILE A 167 -20.09 -23.18 4.21
CA ILE A 167 -20.40 -21.75 4.05
C ILE A 167 -20.89 -21.54 2.63
N ASP A 168 -22.14 -21.12 2.49
CA ASP A 168 -22.76 -20.87 1.19
C ASP A 168 -22.02 -19.76 0.43
N ASP A 169 -21.74 -20.00 -0.85
CA ASP A 169 -21.14 -19.02 -1.78
C ASP A 169 -19.82 -18.38 -1.28
N VAL A 170 -19.01 -19.12 -0.53
CA VAL A 170 -17.68 -18.67 -0.12
C VAL A 170 -16.78 -18.44 -1.34
N GLN A 171 -16.18 -17.24 -1.43
CA GLN A 171 -15.32 -16.88 -2.56
C GLN A 171 -13.83 -16.94 -2.23
N ARG A 172 -13.46 -16.65 -0.98
CA ARG A 172 -12.06 -16.58 -0.57
C ARG A 172 -11.92 -16.97 0.89
N PHE A 173 -10.79 -17.58 1.21
CA PHE A 173 -10.34 -17.72 2.58
C PHE A 173 -8.88 -17.32 2.72
N LYS A 174 -8.43 -17.11 3.96
CA LYS A 174 -7.02 -17.03 4.30
C LYS A 174 -6.77 -17.67 5.66
N LEU A 175 -5.85 -18.62 5.71
CA LEU A 175 -5.37 -19.18 6.97
C LEU A 175 -4.55 -18.15 7.74
N SER A 176 -4.69 -18.19 9.06
CA SER A 176 -3.89 -17.40 9.97
C SER A 176 -2.44 -17.90 9.99
N PRO A 177 -1.44 -16.99 9.96
CA PRO A 177 -0.04 -17.34 10.15
C PRO A 177 0.30 -17.64 11.61
N GLY A 178 -0.62 -17.38 12.54
CA GLY A 178 -0.45 -17.66 13.97
C GLY A 178 -0.42 -19.17 14.29
N LYS A 179 0.08 -19.51 15.48
CA LYS A 179 0.10 -20.91 15.96
C LYS A 179 -1.31 -21.48 16.17
N ASN A 180 -2.28 -20.62 16.46
CA ASN A 180 -3.67 -21.02 16.62
C ASN A 180 -4.31 -21.24 15.24
N PRO A 181 -4.78 -22.45 14.92
CA PRO A 181 -5.28 -22.80 13.60
C PRO A 181 -6.63 -22.12 13.37
N THR A 182 -6.59 -20.94 12.78
CA THR A 182 -7.77 -20.11 12.49
C THR A 182 -7.83 -19.76 11.02
N ILE A 183 -9.04 -19.53 10.52
CA ILE A 183 -9.31 -19.25 9.11
C ILE A 183 -10.27 -18.07 8.99
N ALA A 184 -9.93 -17.12 8.12
CA ALA A 184 -10.83 -16.05 7.71
C ALA A 184 -11.49 -16.43 6.39
N THR A 185 -12.80 -16.20 6.26
CA THR A 185 -13.59 -16.49 5.06
C THR A 185 -14.35 -15.25 4.62
N PHE A 186 -14.44 -15.04 3.31
CA PHE A 186 -15.22 -13.97 2.70
C PHE A 186 -16.33 -14.53 1.83
N VAL A 187 -17.54 -14.04 2.06
CA VAL A 187 -18.74 -14.27 1.25
C VAL A 187 -19.16 -12.90 0.67
N PRO A 188 -19.25 -12.74 -0.65
CA PRO A 188 -19.66 -11.49 -1.28
C PRO A 188 -21.15 -11.21 -1.08
N GLU A 189 -21.58 -9.99 -1.40
CA GLU A 189 -23.00 -9.63 -1.42
C GLU A 189 -23.74 -10.42 -2.50
N LYS A 190 -24.85 -11.08 -2.15
CA LYS A 190 -25.63 -11.86 -3.10
C LYS A 190 -27.08 -12.04 -2.67
N LYS A 191 -28.02 -11.88 -3.62
CA LYS A 191 -29.48 -12.07 -3.40
C LYS A 191 -30.02 -11.27 -2.19
N GLY A 192 -29.55 -10.04 -2.01
CA GLY A 192 -29.95 -9.18 -0.90
C GLY A 192 -29.34 -9.53 0.46
N LYS A 193 -28.49 -10.56 0.56
CA LYS A 193 -27.66 -10.82 1.75
C LYS A 193 -26.40 -9.94 1.69
N PRO A 194 -26.03 -9.25 2.79
CA PRO A 194 -24.80 -8.46 2.85
C PRO A 194 -23.57 -9.34 2.64
N ALA A 195 -22.48 -8.72 2.18
CA ALA A 195 -21.18 -9.37 2.21
C ALA A 195 -20.77 -9.63 3.66
N ASN A 196 -20.02 -10.71 3.89
CA ASN A 196 -19.64 -11.12 5.23
C ASN A 196 -18.20 -11.61 5.28
N VAL A 197 -17.44 -11.11 6.26
CA VAL A 197 -16.14 -11.65 6.63
C VAL A 197 -16.28 -12.32 7.99
N SER A 198 -15.93 -13.60 8.07
CA SER A 198 -16.02 -14.38 9.31
C SER A 198 -14.70 -15.08 9.61
N VAL A 199 -14.37 -15.18 10.89
CA VAL A 199 -13.20 -15.92 11.38
C VAL A 199 -13.67 -17.15 12.13
N TRP A 200 -13.03 -18.29 11.88
CA TRP A 200 -13.40 -19.59 12.44
C TRP A 200 -12.18 -20.26 13.08
N ASN A 201 -12.42 -21.05 14.13
CA ASN A 201 -11.42 -21.96 14.67
C ASN A 201 -11.46 -23.27 13.89
N ILE A 202 -10.31 -23.76 13.44
CA ILE A 202 -10.20 -25.02 12.71
C ILE A 202 -10.18 -26.15 13.73
N SER A 203 -11.26 -26.93 13.74
CA SER A 203 -11.41 -28.11 14.60
C SER A 203 -12.14 -29.22 13.83
N SER A 204 -12.28 -30.40 14.44
CA SER A 204 -12.98 -31.53 13.82
C SER A 204 -14.46 -31.23 13.54
N ASN A 205 -15.07 -30.33 14.31
CA ASN A 205 -16.45 -29.91 14.12
C ASN A 205 -16.59 -28.38 14.26
N ILE A 206 -16.67 -27.70 13.12
CA ILE A 206 -16.72 -26.24 13.06
C ILE A 206 -18.19 -25.81 12.98
N THR A 207 -18.72 -25.29 14.09
CA THR A 207 -20.13 -24.89 14.20
C THR A 207 -20.35 -23.39 14.31
N GLN A 208 -19.41 -22.66 14.93
CA GLN A 208 -19.56 -21.24 15.23
C GLN A 208 -18.34 -20.43 14.79
N SER A 209 -18.61 -19.24 14.25
CA SER A 209 -17.59 -18.25 13.95
C SER A 209 -17.15 -17.55 15.24
N ILE A 210 -15.85 -17.30 15.38
CA ILE A 210 -15.28 -16.54 16.50
C ILE A 210 -15.71 -15.08 16.40
N CYS A 211 -15.61 -14.50 15.21
CA CYS A 211 -16.11 -13.17 14.91
C CYS A 211 -16.64 -13.11 13.47
N SER A 212 -17.63 -12.26 13.24
CA SER A 212 -18.27 -12.09 11.95
C SER A 212 -18.62 -10.61 11.76
N LYS A 213 -18.27 -10.05 10.61
CA LYS A 213 -18.58 -8.68 10.23
C LYS A 213 -19.26 -8.67 8.87
N SER A 214 -20.52 -8.24 8.88
CA SER A 214 -21.26 -7.98 7.65
C SER A 214 -21.14 -6.53 7.21
N PHE A 215 -21.04 -6.32 5.91
CA PHE A 215 -20.98 -5.01 5.28
C PHE A 215 -21.55 -5.05 3.86
N PHE A 216 -21.97 -3.89 3.36
CA PHE A 216 -22.49 -3.74 2.00
C PHE A 216 -21.41 -3.19 1.08
N LYS A 217 -21.65 -3.23 -0.23
CA LYS A 217 -20.70 -2.72 -1.24
C LYS A 217 -19.35 -3.43 -1.16
N ALA A 218 -19.39 -4.74 -1.34
CA ALA A 218 -18.19 -5.57 -1.36
C ALA A 218 -18.36 -6.74 -2.32
N ASP A 219 -17.88 -6.54 -3.54
CA ASP A 219 -17.84 -7.58 -4.57
C ASP A 219 -16.60 -8.45 -4.38
N ASN A 220 -15.49 -7.80 -4.00
CA ASN A 220 -14.19 -8.44 -3.76
C ASN A 220 -13.66 -8.06 -2.39
N CYS A 221 -12.87 -8.95 -1.78
CA CYS A 221 -12.19 -8.69 -0.52
C CYS A 221 -10.76 -9.26 -0.47
N THR A 222 -9.82 -8.44 -0.01
CA THR A 222 -8.45 -8.86 0.30
C THR A 222 -8.30 -8.99 1.81
N LEU A 223 -7.90 -10.18 2.26
CA LEU A 223 -7.72 -10.54 3.66
C LEU A 223 -6.22 -10.54 3.99
N LYS A 224 -5.79 -9.69 4.95
CA LYS A 224 -4.40 -9.62 5.44
C LYS A 224 -4.34 -9.81 6.95
N TRP A 225 -3.84 -10.96 7.38
CA TRP A 225 -3.53 -11.25 8.78
C TRP A 225 -2.30 -10.48 9.26
N ASN A 226 -2.26 -10.10 10.53
CA ASN A 226 -1.00 -9.71 11.16
C ASN A 226 -0.11 -10.94 11.41
N SER A 227 1.18 -10.74 11.67
CA SER A 227 2.17 -11.83 11.80
C SER A 227 1.85 -12.82 12.93
N LEU A 228 1.23 -12.35 14.01
CA LEU A 228 0.81 -13.21 15.14
C LEU A 228 -0.51 -13.94 14.89
N GLY A 229 -1.26 -13.56 13.86
CA GLY A 229 -2.59 -14.10 13.61
C GLY A 229 -3.58 -13.79 14.72
N THR A 230 -3.59 -12.55 15.22
CA THR A 230 -4.54 -12.04 16.24
C THR A 230 -5.50 -10.98 15.70
N ALA A 231 -5.17 -10.36 14.57
CA ALA A 231 -5.98 -9.33 13.91
C ALA A 231 -5.92 -9.49 12.39
N LEU A 232 -7.02 -9.11 11.74
CA LEU A 232 -7.24 -9.23 10.31
C LEU A 232 -7.66 -7.88 9.72
N LEU A 233 -7.00 -7.45 8.65
CA LEU A 233 -7.48 -6.39 7.78
C LEU A 233 -8.27 -7.01 6.63
N ALA A 234 -9.49 -6.54 6.44
CA ALA A 234 -10.35 -6.87 5.32
C ALA A 234 -10.55 -5.62 4.47
N LEU A 235 -9.89 -5.59 3.31
CA LEU A 235 -10.05 -4.54 2.31
C LEU A 235 -11.14 -4.98 1.34
N SER A 236 -12.32 -4.37 1.42
CA SER A 236 -13.40 -4.60 0.48
C SER A 236 -13.34 -3.61 -0.68
N SER A 237 -13.71 -4.07 -1.88
CA SER A 237 -13.82 -3.24 -3.07
C SER A 237 -15.08 -3.59 -3.85
N THR A 238 -15.68 -2.59 -4.51
CA THR A 238 -16.74 -2.77 -5.51
C THR A 238 -16.21 -2.48 -6.90
N ASP A 239 -16.70 -3.19 -7.91
CA ASP A 239 -16.26 -2.97 -9.29
C ASP A 239 -16.96 -1.75 -9.93
N VAL A 240 -18.20 -1.45 -9.54
CA VAL A 240 -18.97 -0.30 -10.02
C VAL A 240 -19.68 0.35 -8.85
N ASP A 241 -19.41 1.65 -8.62
CA ASP A 241 -20.16 2.39 -7.63
C ASP A 241 -21.60 2.60 -8.12
N SER A 242 -22.58 2.10 -7.36
CA SER A 242 -24.01 2.28 -7.63
C SER A 242 -24.44 3.75 -7.65
N SER A 243 -23.65 4.64 -7.04
CA SER A 243 -23.87 6.09 -7.11
C SER A 243 -23.32 6.76 -8.38
N ASN A 244 -22.62 5.99 -9.22
CA ASN A 244 -22.03 6.40 -10.51
C ASN A 244 -21.07 7.61 -10.37
N LYS A 245 -20.49 7.81 -9.18
CA LYS A 245 -19.55 8.91 -8.91
C LYS A 245 -18.10 8.52 -9.22
N SER A 246 -17.75 7.24 -9.09
CA SER A 246 -16.42 6.73 -9.37
C SER A 246 -16.46 5.55 -10.35
N TYR A 247 -15.70 5.68 -11.45
CA TYR A 247 -15.48 4.57 -12.40
C TYR A 247 -14.63 3.44 -11.80
N TYR A 248 -13.92 3.72 -10.71
CA TYR A 248 -13.04 2.78 -9.99
C TYR A 248 -13.69 2.14 -8.76
N GLY A 249 -15.01 2.34 -8.58
CA GLY A 249 -15.74 1.81 -7.43
C GLY A 249 -15.40 2.50 -6.09
N GLU A 250 -15.73 1.82 -4.99
CA GLU A 250 -15.48 2.23 -3.61
C GLU A 250 -14.62 1.17 -2.91
N THR A 251 -13.65 1.61 -2.10
CA THR A 251 -12.83 0.72 -1.27
C THR A 251 -13.03 1.03 0.20
N ASN A 252 -13.27 0.01 1.02
CA ASN A 252 -13.45 0.14 2.45
C ASN A 252 -12.51 -0.78 3.22
N LEU A 253 -11.96 -0.29 4.32
CA LEU A 253 -11.06 -1.04 5.19
C LEU A 253 -11.73 -1.37 6.51
N TYR A 254 -11.80 -2.66 6.82
CA TYR A 254 -12.30 -3.18 8.07
C TYR A 254 -11.17 -3.85 8.84
N LEU A 255 -11.22 -3.73 10.16
CA LEU A 255 -10.29 -4.35 11.08
C LEU A 255 -11.07 -5.27 12.02
N LEU A 256 -10.71 -6.55 12.04
CA LEU A 256 -11.32 -7.57 12.88
C LEU A 256 -10.28 -8.14 13.84
N GLY A 257 -10.56 -8.08 15.15
CA GLY A 257 -9.80 -8.82 16.16
C GLY A 257 -10.35 -10.25 16.32
N ILE A 258 -9.46 -11.25 16.45
CA ILE A 258 -9.90 -12.65 16.65
C ILE A 258 -10.65 -12.82 17.98
N ALA A 259 -10.25 -12.11 19.04
CA ALA A 259 -10.91 -12.22 20.34
C ALA A 259 -12.32 -11.59 20.38
N GLY A 260 -12.85 -11.13 19.24
CA GLY A 260 -14.13 -10.40 19.17
C GLY A 260 -14.09 -9.04 19.86
N SER A 261 -12.91 -8.54 20.22
CA SER A 261 -12.74 -7.32 21.02
C SER A 261 -13.00 -6.04 20.23
N TYR A 262 -12.84 -6.06 18.90
CA TYR A 262 -13.14 -4.94 18.01
C TYR A 262 -13.36 -5.42 16.57
N ASP A 263 -14.32 -4.78 15.90
CA ASP A 263 -14.74 -5.06 14.52
C ASP A 263 -15.10 -3.75 13.80
N SER A 264 -14.14 -2.83 13.72
CA SER A 264 -14.39 -1.45 13.25
C SER A 264 -14.04 -1.23 11.78
N ARG A 265 -14.82 -0.38 11.10
CA ARG A 265 -14.40 0.27 9.86
C ARG A 265 -13.34 1.32 10.19
N ILE A 266 -12.22 1.29 9.48
CA ILE A 266 -11.18 2.32 9.63
C ILE A 266 -11.64 3.58 8.90
N HIS A 267 -11.76 4.68 9.65
CA HIS A 267 -12.12 5.97 9.08
C HIS A 267 -10.90 6.59 8.39
N LEU A 268 -11.07 6.90 7.10
CA LEU A 268 -10.09 7.57 6.27
C LEU A 268 -10.62 8.96 5.95
N ASP A 269 -9.84 9.99 6.27
CA ASP A 269 -10.21 11.41 6.20
C ASP A 269 -10.15 12.00 4.77
N LYS A 270 -9.63 11.24 3.81
CA LYS A 270 -9.48 11.66 2.41
C LYS A 270 -10.21 10.73 1.47
N GLU A 271 -11.04 11.30 0.60
CA GLU A 271 -11.73 10.56 -0.46
C GLU A 271 -10.76 10.01 -1.51
N GLY A 272 -11.04 8.79 -1.95
CA GLY A 272 -10.38 8.09 -3.04
C GLY A 272 -10.08 6.62 -2.69
N PRO A 273 -9.41 5.90 -3.60
CA PRO A 273 -9.13 4.49 -3.42
C PRO A 273 -8.03 4.27 -2.36
N ILE A 274 -8.01 3.08 -1.78
CA ILE A 274 -6.88 2.58 -0.98
C ILE A 274 -5.87 1.96 -1.94
N HIS A 275 -4.65 2.52 -1.97
CA HIS A 275 -3.57 2.06 -2.84
C HIS A 275 -2.80 0.88 -2.23
N ASP A 276 -2.54 0.91 -0.93
CA ASP A 276 -1.81 -0.15 -0.24
C ASP A 276 -2.14 -0.20 1.26
N ILE A 277 -2.05 -1.40 1.84
CA ILE A 277 -2.23 -1.69 3.26
C ILE A 277 -1.18 -2.69 3.73
N THR A 278 -0.44 -2.35 4.78
CA THR A 278 0.65 -3.23 5.27
C THR A 278 0.66 -3.28 6.79
N TRP A 279 0.66 -4.49 7.34
CA TRP A 279 0.92 -4.73 8.76
C TRP A 279 2.40 -4.53 9.08
N SER A 280 2.68 -3.90 10.21
CA SER A 280 4.02 -3.91 10.80
C SER A 280 4.38 -5.34 11.24
N PRO A 281 5.64 -5.79 11.07
CA PRO A 281 6.09 -7.10 11.54
C PRO A 281 5.88 -7.31 13.05
N SER A 282 5.86 -6.21 13.81
CA SER A 282 5.54 -6.21 15.26
C SER A 282 4.10 -6.59 15.59
N ALA A 283 3.21 -6.69 14.58
CA ALA A 283 1.78 -6.99 14.70
C ALA A 283 0.95 -5.96 15.50
N ARG A 284 1.54 -4.83 15.89
CA ARG A 284 0.96 -3.80 16.75
C ARG A 284 0.42 -2.57 16.02
N GLU A 285 0.69 -2.46 14.73
CA GLU A 285 0.31 -1.29 13.94
C GLU A 285 0.24 -1.68 12.46
N PHE A 286 -0.42 -0.86 11.66
CA PHE A 286 -0.47 -1.00 10.22
C PHE A 286 -0.46 0.38 9.55
N GLY A 287 0.00 0.42 8.31
CA GLY A 287 0.01 1.60 7.47
C GLY A 287 -1.00 1.47 6.34
N VAL A 288 -1.62 2.60 5.96
CA VAL A 288 -2.58 2.70 4.87
C VAL A 288 -2.20 3.88 3.98
N ILE A 289 -2.13 3.65 2.67
CA ILE A 289 -2.03 4.71 1.67
C ILE A 289 -3.37 4.81 0.94
N TYR A 290 -3.98 5.99 0.94
CA TYR A 290 -5.32 6.18 0.39
C TYR A 290 -5.55 7.59 -0.16
N GLY A 291 -6.66 7.71 -0.89
CA GLY A 291 -7.14 8.97 -1.45
C GLY A 291 -6.63 9.23 -2.86
N PHE A 292 -7.26 10.19 -3.54
CA PHE A 292 -6.80 10.63 -4.86
C PHE A 292 -5.40 11.25 -4.77
N MET A 293 -4.57 10.96 -5.78
CA MET A 293 -3.20 11.46 -5.86
C MET A 293 -3.16 13.00 -5.84
N PRO A 294 -2.28 13.63 -5.05
CA PRO A 294 -1.26 13.03 -4.16
C PRO A 294 -1.88 12.32 -2.95
N ALA A 295 -1.58 11.03 -2.77
CA ALA A 295 -2.21 10.20 -1.75
C ALA A 295 -1.78 10.59 -0.33
N GLN A 296 -2.60 10.21 0.65
CA GLN A 296 -2.31 10.38 2.07
C GLN A 296 -1.83 9.04 2.65
N THR A 297 -0.82 9.11 3.50
CA THR A 297 -0.27 7.94 4.20
C THR A 297 -0.53 8.11 5.69
N SER A 298 -1.33 7.22 6.28
CA SER A 298 -1.64 7.23 7.71
C SER A 298 -1.31 5.89 8.37
N PHE A 299 -0.89 5.97 9.61
CA PHE A 299 -0.50 4.84 10.46
C PHE A 299 -1.50 4.68 11.59
N PHE A 300 -1.87 3.43 11.87
CA PHE A 300 -2.86 3.09 12.87
C PHE A 300 -2.32 2.02 13.83
N ASP A 301 -2.72 2.08 15.08
CA ASP A 301 -2.50 0.99 16.07
C ASP A 301 -3.29 -0.26 15.65
N ALA A 302 -2.96 -1.42 16.23
CA ALA A 302 -3.67 -2.69 16.04
C ALA A 302 -5.16 -2.64 16.40
N ARG A 303 -5.60 -1.61 17.13
CA ARG A 303 -7.02 -1.31 17.43
C ARG A 303 -7.70 -0.37 16.44
N GLY A 304 -6.97 0.14 15.44
CA GLY A 304 -7.50 1.07 14.43
C GLY A 304 -7.45 2.54 14.82
N ASN A 305 -6.77 2.90 15.91
CA ASN A 305 -6.59 4.30 16.32
C ASN A 305 -5.50 4.97 15.47
N LEU A 306 -5.74 6.20 14.99
CA LEU A 306 -4.76 6.96 14.22
C LEU A 306 -3.55 7.34 15.09
N LEU A 307 -2.35 7.00 14.62
CA LEU A 307 -1.07 7.32 15.26
C LEU A 307 -0.41 8.55 14.63
N LYS A 308 -0.28 8.54 13.30
CA LYS A 308 0.40 9.58 12.54
C LYS A 308 -0.09 9.61 11.10
N THR A 309 -0.19 10.80 10.55
CA THR A 309 -0.40 11.04 9.12
C THR A 309 0.80 11.77 8.56
N LEU A 310 1.33 11.30 7.44
CA LEU A 310 2.38 11.98 6.68
C LEU A 310 1.76 13.01 5.72
N PRO A 311 2.51 14.06 5.33
CA PRO A 311 2.05 15.02 4.32
C PRO A 311 1.65 14.32 3.02
N PRO A 312 0.57 14.77 2.35
CA PRO A 312 0.14 14.19 1.08
C PRO A 312 1.27 14.20 0.04
N SER A 313 1.51 13.05 -0.59
CA SER A 313 2.64 12.84 -1.51
C SER A 313 2.25 11.81 -2.57
N PRO A 314 2.78 11.88 -3.80
CA PRO A 314 2.53 10.87 -4.83
C PRO A 314 3.20 9.54 -4.47
N ARG A 315 2.53 8.74 -3.64
CA ARG A 315 3.01 7.46 -3.08
C ARG A 315 1.90 6.42 -3.16
N ASN A 316 2.24 5.17 -3.43
CA ASN A 316 1.31 4.05 -3.55
C ASN A 316 1.82 2.74 -2.95
N THR A 317 2.99 2.74 -2.30
CA THR A 317 3.58 1.53 -1.71
C THR A 317 4.10 1.85 -0.31
N ILE A 318 3.77 1.00 0.66
CA ILE A 318 4.22 1.11 2.05
C ILE A 318 4.80 -0.21 2.55
N LEU A 319 6.05 -0.18 3.02
CA LEU A 319 6.75 -1.37 3.49
C LEU A 319 7.46 -1.08 4.81
N PHE A 320 7.13 -1.84 5.85
CA PHE A 320 7.86 -1.81 7.11
C PHE A 320 9.14 -2.63 7.00
N SER A 321 10.22 -2.13 7.59
CA SER A 321 11.44 -2.91 7.81
C SER A 321 11.15 -4.12 8.70
N PRO A 322 11.89 -5.24 8.57
CA PRO A 322 11.65 -6.46 9.36
C PRO A 322 11.73 -6.25 10.88
N HIS A 323 12.62 -5.38 11.36
CA HIS A 323 12.69 -4.98 12.77
C HIS A 323 11.63 -3.95 13.20
N ALA A 324 10.68 -3.61 12.30
CA ALA A 324 9.60 -2.65 12.49
C ALA A 324 10.04 -1.23 12.89
N ARG A 325 11.32 -0.87 12.72
CA ARG A 325 11.82 0.46 13.10
C ARG A 325 11.61 1.49 11.99
N TYR A 326 12.06 1.16 10.79
CA TYR A 326 11.91 2.02 9.63
C TYR A 326 10.67 1.64 8.83
N VAL A 327 10.07 2.63 8.19
CA VAL A 327 9.03 2.42 7.19
C VAL A 327 9.43 3.13 5.90
N LEU A 328 9.30 2.41 4.80
CA LEU A 328 9.48 2.89 3.45
C LEU A 328 8.12 3.28 2.89
N VAL A 329 8.04 4.48 2.32
CA VAL A 329 6.86 4.97 1.58
C VAL A 329 7.34 5.41 0.21
N ALA A 330 6.83 4.76 -0.84
CA ALA A 330 7.31 4.95 -2.20
C ALA A 330 6.19 5.14 -3.22
N GLY A 331 6.52 5.74 -4.36
CA GLY A 331 5.63 5.90 -5.50
C GLY A 331 6.17 5.16 -6.72
N PHE A 332 5.65 3.97 -7.01
CA PHE A 332 6.11 3.11 -8.11
C PHE A 332 5.10 3.01 -9.25
N GLY A 333 5.50 2.38 -10.36
CA GLY A 333 4.69 2.24 -11.56
C GLY A 333 4.65 3.55 -12.36
N ASN A 334 3.49 4.19 -12.41
CA ASN A 334 3.29 5.44 -13.18
C ASN A 334 3.82 6.69 -12.46
N LEU A 335 4.34 6.53 -11.25
CA LEU A 335 4.91 7.60 -10.43
C LEU A 335 6.44 7.67 -10.65
N GLN A 336 7.07 8.76 -10.17
CA GLN A 336 8.48 9.06 -10.43
C GLN A 336 9.48 8.03 -9.84
N GLY A 337 9.05 7.14 -8.95
CA GLY A 337 9.93 6.16 -8.29
C GLY A 337 10.63 6.71 -7.06
N THR A 338 10.22 7.86 -6.54
CA THR A 338 10.78 8.44 -5.31
C THR A 338 10.40 7.58 -4.09
N VAL A 339 11.41 7.27 -3.28
CA VAL A 339 11.33 6.45 -2.07
C VAL A 339 11.74 7.30 -0.88
N ASP A 340 10.86 7.40 0.13
CA ASP A 340 11.15 8.03 1.41
C ASP A 340 11.25 6.97 2.51
N ILE A 341 12.25 7.08 3.38
CA ILE A 341 12.40 6.23 4.56
C ILE A 341 12.18 7.08 5.81
N TYR A 342 11.32 6.60 6.71
CA TYR A 342 11.00 7.27 7.97
C TYR A 342 11.39 6.40 9.17
N ASP A 343 11.88 7.03 10.25
CA ASP A 343 12.15 6.36 11.53
C ASP A 343 10.92 6.46 12.45
N ARG A 344 10.26 5.33 12.68
CA ARG A 344 9.08 5.24 13.54
C ARG A 344 9.39 5.60 14.99
N VAL A 345 10.56 5.17 15.50
CA VAL A 345 10.96 5.40 16.91
C VAL A 345 11.20 6.89 17.15
N GLN A 346 11.70 7.60 16.14
CA GLN A 346 11.87 9.05 16.16
C GLN A 346 10.65 9.79 15.60
N LYS A 347 9.43 9.39 16.00
CA LYS A 347 8.17 10.08 15.64
C LYS A 347 7.94 10.26 14.13
N PHE A 348 8.39 9.29 13.32
CA PHE A 348 8.32 9.33 11.85
C PHE A 348 9.12 10.47 11.22
N THR A 349 10.31 10.78 11.75
CA THR A 349 11.26 11.67 11.07
C THR A 349 11.73 11.04 9.77
N LYS A 350 11.87 11.86 8.72
CA LYS A 350 12.42 11.39 7.44
C LYS A 350 13.93 11.18 7.59
N VAL A 351 14.38 9.95 7.34
CA VAL A 351 15.79 9.54 7.40
C VAL A 351 16.46 9.74 6.05
N ALA A 352 15.78 9.33 4.98
CA ALA A 352 16.34 9.33 3.63
C ALA A 352 15.27 9.57 2.57
N SER A 353 15.70 10.08 1.42
CA SER A 353 14.90 10.20 0.21
C SER A 353 15.80 9.95 -1.00
N PHE A 354 15.44 9.00 -1.86
CA PHE A 354 16.18 8.66 -3.07
C PHE A 354 15.23 8.30 -4.22
N GLU A 355 15.76 8.22 -5.44
CA GLU A 355 14.96 7.96 -6.64
C GLU A 355 15.28 6.58 -7.23
N ALA A 356 14.27 5.72 -7.25
CA ALA A 356 14.29 4.39 -7.84
C ALA A 356 13.20 4.29 -8.93
N SER A 357 13.36 5.07 -10.00
CA SER A 357 12.44 5.10 -11.15
C SER A 357 12.25 3.71 -11.75
N ASN A 358 11.06 3.47 -12.32
CA ASN A 358 10.71 2.22 -13.01
C ASN A 358 10.72 0.94 -12.15
N THR A 359 10.84 1.08 -10.83
CA THR A 359 10.83 -0.06 -9.90
C THR A 359 9.50 -0.81 -9.97
N SER A 360 9.61 -2.12 -10.09
CA SER A 360 8.50 -3.07 -10.13
C SER A 360 8.45 -3.97 -8.89
N VAL A 361 9.61 -4.25 -8.29
CA VAL A 361 9.78 -5.03 -7.06
C VAL A 361 10.56 -4.16 -6.06
N CYS A 362 10.05 -4.01 -4.85
CA CYS A 362 10.72 -3.30 -3.77
C CYS A 362 10.57 -4.09 -2.47
N GLN A 363 11.68 -4.39 -1.80
CA GLN A 363 11.71 -5.18 -0.58
C GLN A 363 12.84 -4.76 0.34
N TRP A 364 12.58 -4.81 1.64
CA TRP A 364 13.62 -4.70 2.66
C TRP A 364 14.44 -5.98 2.72
N SER A 365 15.75 -5.85 2.94
CA SER A 365 16.59 -6.98 3.31
C SER A 365 16.16 -7.54 4.68
N PRO A 366 16.42 -8.83 4.97
CA PRO A 366 16.03 -9.46 6.23
C PRO A 366 16.62 -8.80 7.48
N ASP A 367 17.79 -8.18 7.36
CA ASP A 367 18.45 -7.41 8.42
C ASP A 367 17.87 -6.01 8.62
N GLY A 368 16.96 -5.56 7.74
CA GLY A 368 16.31 -4.24 7.76
C GLY A 368 17.21 -3.04 7.47
N ARG A 369 18.41 -3.26 6.92
CA ARG A 369 19.39 -2.20 6.63
C ARG A 369 19.46 -1.80 5.16
N TYR A 370 19.06 -2.69 4.26
CA TYR A 370 19.13 -2.50 2.83
C TYR A 370 17.73 -2.57 2.20
N VAL A 371 17.59 -1.92 1.05
CA VAL A 371 16.39 -1.93 0.23
C VAL A 371 16.79 -2.43 -1.14
N LEU A 372 16.16 -3.52 -1.58
CA LEU A 372 16.25 -4.00 -2.96
C LEU A 372 15.15 -3.35 -3.77
N THR A 373 15.54 -2.80 -4.92
CA THR A 373 14.62 -2.34 -5.95
C THR A 373 15.00 -3.00 -7.27
N ALA A 374 14.01 -3.49 -8.01
CA ALA A 374 14.27 -4.09 -9.30
C ALA A 374 13.21 -3.76 -10.35
N THR A 375 13.67 -3.73 -11.60
CA THR A 375 12.84 -3.56 -12.79
C THR A 375 12.76 -4.90 -13.50
N THR A 376 11.57 -5.51 -13.53
CA THR A 376 11.35 -6.85 -14.06
C THR A 376 10.46 -6.87 -15.30
N SER A 377 10.79 -7.79 -16.19
CA SER A 377 9.98 -8.23 -17.33
C SER A 377 8.93 -9.26 -16.87
N PRO A 378 7.74 -9.31 -17.50
CA PRO A 378 7.35 -8.61 -18.73
C PRO A 378 6.78 -7.20 -18.50
N ARG A 379 6.63 -6.74 -17.24
CA ARG A 379 5.96 -5.47 -16.92
C ARG A 379 6.65 -4.27 -17.58
N LEU A 380 7.97 -4.19 -17.47
CA LEU A 380 8.79 -3.23 -18.19
C LEU A 380 10.00 -3.97 -18.77
N ARG A 381 10.32 -3.72 -20.04
CA ARG A 381 11.44 -4.37 -20.75
C ARG A 381 12.66 -3.48 -20.95
N VAL A 382 12.62 -2.27 -20.39
CA VAL A 382 13.69 -1.27 -20.45
C VAL A 382 14.30 -1.13 -19.06
N ASP A 383 15.61 -0.91 -18.98
CA ASP A 383 16.37 -0.75 -17.73
C ASP A 383 16.14 -1.89 -16.72
N ASN A 384 16.03 -3.13 -17.22
CA ASN A 384 15.91 -4.30 -16.35
C ASN A 384 17.18 -4.46 -15.52
N GLY A 385 17.01 -4.68 -14.22
CA GLY A 385 18.14 -4.62 -13.31
C GLY A 385 17.75 -4.70 -11.85
N ILE A 386 18.77 -4.94 -11.03
CA ILE A 386 18.70 -5.00 -9.57
C ILE A 386 19.53 -3.84 -9.02
N LYS A 387 18.98 -3.11 -8.06
CA LYS A 387 19.68 -2.09 -7.29
C LYS A 387 19.47 -2.35 -5.81
N ILE A 388 20.55 -2.24 -5.03
CA ILE A 388 20.51 -2.34 -3.58
C ILE A 388 20.96 -1.03 -2.99
N TRP A 389 20.10 -0.46 -2.16
CA TRP A 389 20.31 0.80 -1.47
C TRP A 389 20.51 0.52 0.01
N TYR A 390 21.40 1.26 0.66
CA TYR A 390 21.40 1.32 2.12
C TYR A 390 20.21 2.18 2.57
N ALA A 391 19.70 1.96 3.78
CA ALA A 391 18.52 2.67 4.29
C ALA A 391 18.70 4.20 4.41
N THR A 392 19.93 4.71 4.30
CA THR A 392 20.24 6.15 4.18
C THR A 392 20.01 6.71 2.77
N GLY A 393 19.70 5.86 1.79
CA GLY A 393 19.51 6.21 0.38
C GLY A 393 20.75 6.06 -0.50
N LYS A 394 21.90 5.67 0.05
CA LYS A 394 23.12 5.43 -0.74
C LYS A 394 22.99 4.16 -1.58
N LEU A 395 23.30 4.23 -2.88
CA LEU A 395 23.37 3.05 -3.74
C LEU A 395 24.63 2.22 -3.42
N VAL A 396 24.45 0.94 -3.12
CA VAL A 396 25.52 0.02 -2.70
C VAL A 396 25.85 -1.00 -3.77
N TYR A 397 24.84 -1.47 -4.52
CA TYR A 397 25.03 -2.46 -5.58
C TYR A 397 24.10 -2.19 -6.75
N ASN A 398 24.58 -2.45 -7.97
CA ASN A 398 23.79 -2.41 -9.19
C ASN A 398 24.17 -3.59 -10.10
N GLN A 399 23.17 -4.19 -10.74
CA GLN A 399 23.38 -5.19 -11.79
C GLN A 399 22.32 -5.03 -12.87
N GLU A 400 22.75 -4.81 -14.10
CA GLU A 400 21.86 -4.68 -15.26
C GLU A 400 21.61 -6.04 -15.91
N PHE A 401 20.38 -6.25 -16.36
CA PHE A 401 19.96 -7.46 -17.05
C PHE A 401 19.27 -7.08 -18.35
N LYS A 402 19.46 -7.91 -19.39
CA LYS A 402 18.64 -7.78 -20.61
C LYS A 402 17.17 -8.05 -20.30
N GLU A 403 16.90 -9.13 -19.58
CA GLU A 403 15.57 -9.51 -19.10
C GLU A 403 15.71 -10.11 -17.69
N LEU A 404 15.02 -9.51 -16.73
CA LEU A 404 14.96 -9.99 -15.34
C LEU A 404 13.51 -10.35 -15.03
N ASN A 405 13.22 -11.60 -14.68
CA ASN A 405 11.85 -12.06 -14.48
C ASN A 405 11.44 -12.09 -13.01
N ALA A 406 12.36 -12.44 -12.09
CA ALA A 406 12.09 -12.46 -10.66
C ALA A 406 13.35 -12.18 -9.84
N VAL A 407 13.15 -11.63 -8.65
CA VAL A 407 14.18 -11.35 -7.65
C VAL A 407 13.51 -11.31 -6.29
N ASP A 408 14.16 -11.85 -5.27
CA ASP A 408 13.71 -11.79 -3.88
C ASP A 408 14.89 -11.96 -2.94
N TRP A 409 14.77 -11.41 -1.74
CA TRP A 409 15.69 -11.71 -0.65
C TRP A 409 15.45 -13.13 -0.11
N ARG A 410 16.51 -13.76 0.37
CA ARG A 410 16.42 -14.97 1.18
C ARG A 410 15.79 -14.62 2.53
N PRO A 411 14.63 -15.17 2.89
CA PRO A 411 14.07 -14.99 4.22
C PRO A 411 15.02 -15.52 5.28
N ARG A 412 15.22 -14.78 6.37
CA ARG A 412 16.06 -15.20 7.50
C ARG A 412 15.38 -14.75 8.80
N PRO A 413 15.41 -15.56 9.87
CA PRO A 413 14.89 -15.15 11.17
C PRO A 413 15.57 -13.88 11.68
N LEU A 414 14.78 -13.00 12.30
CA LEU A 414 15.27 -11.72 12.84
C LEU A 414 16.35 -11.89 13.91
N GLU A 415 16.34 -13.01 14.64
CA GLU A 415 17.29 -13.35 15.70
C GLU A 415 18.73 -13.48 15.19
N LEU A 416 18.92 -13.73 13.89
CA LEU A 416 20.24 -13.82 13.27
C LEU A 416 20.89 -12.44 13.03
N PHE A 417 20.12 -11.36 13.20
CA PHE A 417 20.57 -10.00 12.94
C PHE A 417 20.49 -9.15 14.22
N PRO A 418 21.48 -8.28 14.47
CA PRO A 418 21.45 -7.40 15.61
C PRO A 418 20.32 -6.38 15.48
N VAL A 419 19.64 -6.10 16.60
CA VAL A 419 18.57 -5.07 16.65
C VAL A 419 19.12 -3.72 16.21
N ILE A 420 18.45 -3.08 15.25
CA ILE A 420 18.89 -1.79 14.72
C ILE A 420 18.59 -0.66 15.71
N LYS A 421 19.63 -0.18 16.43
CA LYS A 421 19.59 0.99 17.32
C LYS A 421 19.88 2.33 16.64
N ALA A 422 20.59 2.32 15.53
CA ALA A 422 20.71 3.41 14.57
C ALA A 422 21.18 2.81 13.25
N LEU A 423 21.08 3.56 12.15
CA LEU A 423 21.85 3.19 10.95
C LEU A 423 23.33 3.47 11.23
N ASP A 424 24.18 2.53 10.85
CA ASP A 424 25.62 2.67 10.93
C ASP A 424 26.12 3.61 9.81
N GLU A 425 27.42 3.86 9.78
CA GLU A 425 28.02 4.58 8.65
C GLU A 425 27.74 3.88 7.32
N ASN A 426 27.60 4.69 6.27
CA ASN A 426 27.30 4.21 4.94
C ASN A 426 28.33 3.17 4.48
N PRO A 427 27.92 1.96 4.07
CA PRO A 427 28.85 0.94 3.60
C PRO A 427 29.58 1.42 2.34
N GLN A 428 30.76 0.86 2.10
CA GLN A 428 31.50 1.11 0.86
C GLN A 428 30.69 0.54 -0.33
N PRO A 429 30.47 1.34 -1.38
CA PRO A 429 29.71 0.88 -2.54
C PRO A 429 30.54 -0.16 -3.31
N HIS A 430 29.87 -1.19 -3.82
CA HIS A 430 30.47 -2.15 -4.72
C HIS A 430 30.86 -1.49 -6.05
N GLN A 431 31.87 -2.01 -6.75
CA GLN A 431 32.36 -1.44 -8.01
C GLN A 431 31.23 -1.21 -9.02
N SER A 432 30.27 -2.13 -9.08
CA SER A 432 29.12 -2.02 -10.00
C SER A 432 28.20 -0.82 -9.71
N ALA A 433 28.09 -0.39 -8.46
CA ALA A 433 27.35 0.83 -8.10
C ALA A 433 28.14 2.09 -8.48
N ILE A 434 29.46 2.09 -8.28
CA ILE A 434 30.35 3.18 -8.68
C ILE A 434 30.27 3.41 -10.19
N ASP A 435 30.41 2.33 -10.97
CA ASP A 435 30.33 2.38 -12.44
C ASP A 435 28.96 2.89 -12.92
N TYR A 436 27.89 2.48 -12.25
CA TYR A 436 26.53 2.92 -12.56
C TYR A 436 26.35 4.42 -12.33
N ILE A 437 26.85 4.93 -11.20
CA ILE A 437 26.79 6.36 -10.85
C ILE A 437 27.59 7.19 -11.85
N LEU A 438 28.80 6.73 -12.22
CA LEU A 438 29.64 7.39 -13.23
C LEU A 438 28.97 7.44 -14.61
N LYS A 439 28.26 6.38 -15.01
CA LYS A 439 27.48 6.33 -16.26
C LYS A 439 26.21 7.21 -16.20
N ASN A 440 25.64 7.41 -15.03
CA ASN A 440 24.35 8.10 -14.83
C ASN A 440 24.41 9.28 -13.83
N PRO A 441 25.25 10.31 -14.07
CA PRO A 441 25.49 11.39 -13.11
C PRO A 441 24.25 12.27 -12.83
N LYS A 442 23.20 12.18 -13.66
CA LYS A 442 21.94 12.91 -13.48
C LYS A 442 20.90 12.17 -12.62
N LYS A 443 21.10 10.88 -12.32
CA LYS A 443 20.17 10.03 -11.55
C LYS A 443 20.71 9.68 -10.15
N SER A 444 21.95 10.03 -9.82
CA SER A 444 22.53 9.81 -8.50
C SER A 444 22.27 10.99 -7.57
N THR A 445 21.63 10.74 -6.43
CA THR A 445 21.29 11.73 -5.39
C THR A 445 22.45 12.09 -4.46
N ASP A 446 23.69 11.70 -4.77
CA ASP A 446 24.87 12.09 -4.01
C ASP A 446 25.76 13.07 -4.80
N VAL A 447 26.19 14.11 -4.10
CA VAL A 447 27.13 15.20 -4.45
C VAL A 447 26.50 16.49 -4.99
N SER A 448 26.43 17.47 -4.06
CA SER A 448 26.36 18.92 -4.20
C SER A 448 25.53 19.50 -5.36
N SER A 449 24.50 20.25 -5.00
CA SER A 449 23.83 21.20 -5.88
C SER A 449 24.86 22.20 -6.43
N LYS A 450 25.40 21.95 -7.62
CA LYS A 450 26.01 23.03 -8.40
C LYS A 450 24.92 24.10 -8.59
N PRO A 451 25.23 25.39 -8.35
CA PRO A 451 24.23 26.44 -8.51
C PRO A 451 23.72 26.38 -9.94
N LYS A 452 22.39 26.32 -10.10
CA LYS A 452 21.73 26.34 -11.40
C LYS A 452 22.19 27.59 -12.14
N GLY A 453 23.13 27.43 -13.07
CA GLY A 453 23.49 28.49 -13.99
C GLY A 453 22.23 28.89 -14.74
N ALA A 454 21.81 30.15 -14.58
CA ALA A 454 20.64 30.68 -15.25
C ALA A 454 20.73 30.40 -16.77
N TYR A 455 19.72 29.75 -17.32
CA TYR A 455 19.61 29.47 -18.75
C TYR A 455 19.64 30.80 -19.52
N ARG A 456 20.70 31.02 -20.30
CA ARG A 456 20.78 32.15 -21.22
C ARG A 456 20.24 31.70 -22.58
N PRO A 457 19.09 32.24 -23.05
CA PRO A 457 18.55 31.89 -24.35
C PRO A 457 19.49 32.34 -25.49
N PRO A 458 19.44 31.69 -26.66
CA PRO A 458 20.42 31.82 -27.75
C PRO A 458 20.69 33.26 -28.21
N HIS A 459 19.69 34.15 -28.14
CA HIS A 459 19.80 35.54 -28.57
C HIS A 459 20.71 36.41 -27.68
N ALA A 460 21.09 35.95 -26.48
CA ALA A 460 21.88 36.72 -25.52
C ALA A 460 23.38 36.30 -25.47
N ARG A 461 23.86 35.49 -26.43
CA ARG A 461 25.25 35.03 -26.44
C ARG A 461 26.24 35.97 -27.15
N ASN A 462 25.77 36.96 -27.91
CA ASN A 462 26.64 37.66 -28.87
C ASN A 462 26.52 39.19 -28.94
N ASN A 463 26.24 39.88 -27.84
CA ASN A 463 26.41 41.35 -27.79
C ASN A 463 27.18 41.76 -26.53
N GLY A 464 28.48 42.00 -26.71
CA GLY A 464 29.31 42.72 -25.75
C GLY A 464 29.11 44.21 -25.93
N THR A 465 28.18 44.81 -25.17
CA THR A 465 28.21 46.22 -24.76
C THR A 465 27.08 46.47 -23.76
N SER A 466 27.43 47.12 -22.65
CA SER A 466 26.57 47.44 -21.53
C SER A 466 25.56 48.53 -21.87
N ALA A 467 24.27 48.22 -21.77
CA ALA A 467 23.18 49.20 -21.67
C ALA A 467 22.23 48.80 -20.53
N PRO A 468 21.73 49.75 -19.72
CA PRO A 468 20.94 49.43 -18.54
C PRO A 468 19.54 48.94 -18.93
N ALA A 469 19.01 48.01 -18.14
CA ALA A 469 17.71 47.39 -18.38
C ALA A 469 16.56 48.41 -18.32
N GLN A 470 15.82 48.54 -19.43
CA GLN A 470 14.59 49.32 -19.53
C GLN A 470 13.38 48.40 -19.30
N SER A 471 12.41 48.84 -18.50
CA SER A 471 11.21 48.08 -18.19
C SER A 471 10.25 48.00 -19.38
N LEU A 472 9.46 46.92 -19.46
CA LEU A 472 8.49 46.65 -20.54
C LEU A 472 7.51 47.81 -20.79
N TYR A 473 7.13 48.53 -19.73
CA TYR A 473 6.26 49.71 -19.80
C TYR A 473 6.88 50.88 -20.59
N GLN A 474 8.20 51.03 -20.53
CA GLN A 474 8.92 52.11 -21.21
C GLN A 474 9.08 51.84 -22.72
N ARG A 475 9.05 50.56 -23.12
CA ARG A 475 9.09 50.14 -24.54
C ARG A 475 7.73 50.33 -25.23
N GLU A 476 6.61 50.14 -24.53
CA GLU A 476 5.26 50.36 -25.07
C GLU A 476 4.96 51.84 -25.37
N LEU A 477 5.53 52.76 -24.59
CA LEU A 477 5.40 54.21 -24.85
C LEU A 477 6.19 54.66 -26.10
N SER A 478 7.31 54.01 -26.41
CA SER A 478 8.11 54.31 -27.61
C SER A 478 7.56 53.71 -28.92
N SER A 479 6.72 52.69 -28.83
CA SER A 479 6.05 52.09 -30.00
C SER A 479 4.79 52.83 -30.44
N ASN A 480 4.33 53.83 -29.69
CA ASN A 480 3.09 54.57 -29.95
C ASN A 480 3.31 56.00 -30.48
N SER A 481 4.54 56.37 -30.82
CA SER A 481 4.89 57.71 -31.32
C SER A 481 5.55 57.69 -32.70
N ASN A 482 5.00 56.93 -33.66
CA ASN A 482 5.44 56.99 -35.05
C ASN A 482 4.30 56.75 -36.05
N THR A 483 3.44 57.75 -36.22
CA THR A 483 2.68 57.95 -37.48
C THR A 483 2.55 59.43 -37.80
N ASN A 484 3.28 59.88 -38.83
CA ASN A 484 2.99 60.99 -39.77
C ASN A 484 4.13 60.98 -40.82
N ALA A 485 3.97 61.19 -42.13
CA ALA A 485 2.83 61.42 -43.01
C ALA A 485 3.28 61.30 -44.49
N SER A 486 2.30 61.18 -45.41
CA SER A 486 2.27 61.40 -46.89
C SER A 486 1.82 60.14 -47.65
N ALA A 487 0.78 60.08 -48.50
CA ALA A 487 -0.18 61.06 -49.03
C ALA A 487 -1.41 60.35 -49.65
N ALA A 488 -2.58 61.02 -49.64
CA ALA A 488 -3.76 60.97 -50.57
C ALA A 488 -4.47 59.61 -50.86
N GLN A 489 -5.80 59.46 -51.02
CA GLN A 489 -7.06 60.20 -50.84
C GLN A 489 -8.22 59.14 -50.91
N PRO A 490 -9.53 59.43 -50.78
CA PRO A 490 -10.41 58.78 -49.77
C PRO A 490 -11.56 57.87 -50.26
N SER A 491 -12.20 57.21 -49.27
CA SER A 491 -13.63 56.79 -49.18
C SER A 491 -14.05 55.55 -50.01
N THR A 492 -14.90 54.60 -49.58
CA THR A 492 -16.12 54.61 -48.75
C THR A 492 -16.45 53.24 -48.11
N ASN A 493 -17.08 53.26 -46.92
CA ASN A 493 -18.07 52.33 -46.32
C ASN A 493 -18.13 50.82 -46.68
N SER A 494 -17.86 49.97 -45.68
CA SER A 494 -18.77 48.93 -45.10
C SER A 494 -17.99 47.70 -44.56
N PRO A 495 -18.35 47.10 -43.40
CA PRO A 495 -17.49 46.15 -42.69
C PRO A 495 -17.69 44.69 -43.13
N PHE A 496 -16.63 44.07 -43.66
CA PHE A 496 -16.58 42.65 -44.00
C PHE A 496 -15.71 41.87 -42.98
N ARG A 497 -16.33 40.97 -42.21
CA ARG A 497 -15.62 39.98 -41.36
C ARG A 497 -14.97 38.89 -42.24
N PRO A 498 -13.69 38.53 -42.05
CA PRO A 498 -13.15 37.30 -42.64
C PRO A 498 -13.29 36.10 -41.70
N ARG A 499 -13.87 35.05 -42.27
CA ARG A 499 -14.10 33.70 -41.75
C ARG A 499 -12.79 32.96 -41.40
N GLN A 500 -12.81 32.21 -40.29
CA GLN A 500 -11.87 31.11 -40.03
C GLN A 500 -12.13 29.97 -41.02
N ARG A 501 -11.06 29.44 -41.62
CA ARG A 501 -11.07 28.25 -42.48
C ARG A 501 -10.84 27.01 -41.62
N GLU A 502 -11.84 26.12 -41.55
CA GLU A 502 -11.66 24.73 -41.13
C GLU A 502 -11.34 23.85 -42.35
N ARG A 503 -10.36 22.95 -42.19
CA ARG A 503 -10.00 21.94 -43.20
C ARG A 503 -10.88 20.70 -42.99
N VAL A 504 -11.58 20.26 -44.04
CA VAL A 504 -12.33 18.99 -44.09
C VAL A 504 -11.64 18.04 -45.07
N VAL A 505 -11.50 16.77 -44.67
CA VAL A 505 -11.00 15.65 -45.48
C VAL A 505 -12.19 15.02 -46.23
N PRO A 506 -12.14 14.83 -47.56
CA PRO A 506 -13.26 14.26 -48.33
C PRO A 506 -13.52 12.75 -48.05
N GLY A 507 -14.77 12.37 -47.76
CA GLY A 507 -15.21 10.96 -47.80
C GLY A 507 -16.17 10.42 -46.72
N ALA A 508 -16.64 11.21 -45.75
CA ALA A 508 -17.51 10.72 -44.65
C ALA A 508 -18.97 11.22 -44.75
N GLN A 509 -19.94 10.33 -44.48
CA GLN A 509 -21.39 10.61 -44.49
C GLN A 509 -21.82 11.55 -43.34
N PRO A 510 -22.90 12.35 -43.50
CA PRO A 510 -23.28 13.40 -42.57
C PRO A 510 -23.83 12.86 -41.23
N VAL A 511 -23.28 13.36 -40.13
CA VAL A 511 -23.75 13.09 -38.76
C VAL A 511 -24.89 14.06 -38.41
N ILE A 512 -26.03 13.52 -38.00
CA ILE A 512 -27.18 14.27 -37.46
C ILE A 512 -26.79 14.80 -36.07
N GLU A 513 -26.73 16.13 -35.90
CA GLU A 513 -26.49 16.77 -34.60
C GLU A 513 -27.66 16.51 -33.64
N LYS A 514 -27.44 15.67 -32.62
CA LYS A 514 -28.32 15.59 -31.45
C LYS A 514 -27.80 16.52 -30.36
N GLU A 515 -28.65 17.44 -29.93
CA GLU A 515 -28.40 18.37 -28.83
C GLU A 515 -27.95 17.61 -27.56
N SER A 516 -26.85 18.04 -26.94
CA SER A 516 -26.30 17.34 -25.78
C SER A 516 -27.22 17.45 -24.56
N LYS A 517 -27.31 16.38 -23.74
CA LYS A 517 -28.17 16.34 -22.53
C LYS A 517 -27.88 17.48 -21.54
N ALA A 518 -26.69 18.07 -21.58
CA ALA A 518 -26.32 19.23 -20.77
C ALA A 518 -26.96 20.54 -21.29
N ALA A 519 -27.05 20.72 -22.61
CA ALA A 519 -27.69 21.87 -23.24
C ALA A 519 -29.21 21.89 -22.98
N ALA A 520 -29.87 20.72 -23.10
CA ALA A 520 -31.30 20.57 -22.79
C ALA A 520 -31.63 20.86 -21.31
N LYS A 521 -30.73 20.50 -20.38
CA LYS A 521 -30.90 20.73 -18.93
C LYS A 521 -30.72 22.21 -18.56
N ASN A 522 -29.80 22.91 -19.22
CA ASN A 522 -29.60 24.35 -19.03
C ASN A 522 -30.73 25.19 -19.64
N ARG A 523 -31.33 24.73 -20.74
CA ARG A 523 -32.53 25.34 -21.32
C ARG A 523 -33.75 25.20 -20.39
N LYS A 524 -34.03 23.99 -19.89
CA LYS A 524 -35.10 23.77 -18.88
C LYS A 524 -34.89 24.57 -17.60
N LYS A 525 -33.64 24.76 -17.14
CA LYS A 525 -33.32 25.56 -15.95
C LYS A 525 -33.50 27.07 -16.18
N ARG A 526 -33.36 27.55 -17.43
CA ARG A 526 -33.65 28.94 -17.82
C ARG A 526 -35.15 29.19 -18.02
N GLU A 527 -35.88 28.22 -18.54
CA GLU A 527 -37.34 28.29 -18.70
C GLU A 527 -38.05 28.24 -17.33
N ALA A 528 -37.60 27.41 -16.38
CA ALA A 528 -38.13 27.37 -15.01
C ALA A 528 -37.82 28.64 -14.18
N LYS A 529 -36.73 29.35 -14.48
CA LYS A 529 -36.40 30.65 -13.86
C LYS A 529 -37.23 31.82 -14.41
N LYS A 530 -37.85 31.67 -15.59
CA LYS A 530 -38.78 32.66 -16.16
C LYS A 530 -40.22 32.48 -15.66
N ALA A 531 -40.57 31.31 -15.13
CA ALA A 531 -41.91 31.02 -14.60
C ALA A 531 -42.11 31.38 -13.11
N ASN A 532 -41.03 31.65 -12.36
CA ASN A 532 -41.07 31.97 -10.92
C ASN A 532 -40.89 33.48 -10.63
N LYS A 533 -41.33 34.36 -11.54
CA LYS A 533 -41.20 35.82 -11.39
C LYS A 533 -42.52 36.58 -11.33
N ASP A 534 -43.62 35.88 -11.05
CA ASP A 534 -44.93 36.48 -10.73
C ASP A 534 -45.49 35.82 -9.45
N SER A 535 -45.18 36.39 -8.29
CA SER A 535 -46.01 36.43 -7.06
C SER A 535 -45.15 36.85 -5.85
N GLU A 536 -45.30 38.08 -5.39
CA GLU A 536 -44.87 38.56 -4.06
C GLU A 536 -46.00 38.34 -3.04
N THR A 537 -45.69 37.81 -1.84
CA THR A 537 -45.89 38.52 -0.55
C THR A 537 -45.24 37.75 0.63
N GLN A 538 -44.69 38.54 1.57
CA GLN A 538 -43.80 38.31 2.73
C GLN A 538 -44.43 37.62 3.98
N PRO A 539 -43.78 37.54 5.19
CA PRO A 539 -42.37 37.23 5.57
C PRO A 539 -42.23 36.34 6.85
N SER A 540 -41.01 35.82 7.15
CA SER A 540 -40.42 35.79 8.52
C SER A 540 -38.96 35.27 8.55
N ILE A 541 -38.00 36.17 8.86
CA ILE A 541 -36.92 36.16 9.89
C ILE A 541 -36.43 34.77 10.38
N SER A 542 -35.14 34.39 10.52
CA SER A 542 -33.87 35.07 10.90
C SER A 542 -32.62 34.25 10.52
N GLU A 543 -31.49 34.93 10.38
CA GLU A 543 -30.13 34.46 10.06
C GLU A 543 -29.35 33.85 11.25
N SER A 544 -28.35 33.00 10.97
CA SER A 544 -26.92 33.30 11.25
C SER A 544 -25.95 32.17 10.85
N LYS A 545 -24.70 32.58 10.62
CA LYS A 545 -23.58 31.93 9.90
C LYS A 545 -22.45 31.46 10.88
N PRO A 546 -21.38 30.79 10.38
CA PRO A 546 -20.53 29.85 11.12
C PRO A 546 -19.25 30.43 11.76
N VAL A 547 -18.59 29.66 12.65
CA VAL A 547 -17.34 29.99 13.34
C VAL A 547 -16.20 29.01 12.97
N GLU A 548 -15.02 29.55 12.69
CA GLU A 548 -13.72 28.86 12.49
C GLU A 548 -12.83 28.90 13.77
N PRO A 549 -11.78 28.04 13.88
CA PRO A 549 -11.18 27.61 15.15
C PRO A 549 -9.84 28.29 15.53
N LYS A 550 -9.41 28.13 16.79
CA LYS A 550 -8.07 28.49 17.30
C LYS A 550 -7.52 27.45 18.32
N PRO A 551 -6.20 27.44 18.60
CA PRO A 551 -5.33 26.24 18.57
C PRO A 551 -5.00 25.60 19.93
N VAL A 552 -4.43 24.38 19.90
CA VAL A 552 -4.00 23.59 21.08
C VAL A 552 -2.47 23.36 21.04
N GLU A 553 -1.79 23.67 22.13
CA GLU A 553 -0.40 23.29 22.46
C GLU A 553 -0.35 22.14 23.50
N PRO A 554 0.80 21.45 23.68
CA PRO A 554 0.85 20.01 23.89
C PRO A 554 0.91 19.58 25.37
N GLU A 555 0.25 18.47 25.72
CA GLU A 555 0.44 17.81 27.01
C GLU A 555 1.38 16.59 26.91
N THR A 556 2.25 16.53 27.91
CA THR A 556 3.34 15.57 28.14
C THR A 556 2.84 14.19 28.59
N LEU A 557 3.53 13.16 28.11
CA LEU A 557 3.37 11.74 28.45
C LEU A 557 3.87 11.44 29.87
N VAL A 558 3.08 10.72 30.67
CA VAL A 558 3.58 9.85 31.75
C VAL A 558 2.81 8.52 31.75
N VAL A 559 3.59 7.48 32.07
CA VAL A 559 3.45 6.04 31.88
C VAL A 559 2.54 5.37 32.94
N GLY A 560 1.84 4.31 32.52
CA GLY A 560 1.50 3.14 33.37
C GLY A 560 0.24 3.25 34.24
N GLY A 561 -0.63 2.24 34.15
CA GLY A 561 -1.70 1.99 35.12
C GLY A 561 -3.07 1.73 34.50
N ILE A 562 -3.70 0.61 34.87
CA ILE A 562 -5.06 0.23 34.52
C ILE A 562 -6.01 1.27 35.15
N GLN A 563 -6.58 2.16 34.35
CA GLN A 563 -7.38 3.28 34.85
C GLN A 563 -8.75 2.80 35.39
N SER A 564 -8.95 2.93 36.69
CA SER A 564 -10.26 2.76 37.33
C SER A 564 -11.24 3.86 36.86
N ILE A 565 -12.53 3.54 36.80
CA ILE A 565 -13.61 4.47 36.43
C ILE A 565 -13.62 5.69 37.37
N GLU A 566 -13.19 5.51 38.62
CA GLU A 566 -13.12 6.55 39.65
C GLU A 566 -12.06 7.60 39.33
N GLU A 567 -10.87 7.21 38.85
CA GLU A 567 -9.81 8.15 38.46
C GLU A 567 -10.23 9.05 37.29
N LYS A 568 -11.01 8.52 36.34
CA LYS A 568 -11.57 9.32 35.24
C LYS A 568 -12.58 10.35 35.75
N LYS A 569 -13.40 10.00 36.75
CA LYS A 569 -14.34 10.93 37.38
C LYS A 569 -13.60 12.04 38.15
N ILE A 570 -12.57 11.70 38.92
CA ILE A 570 -11.74 12.68 39.65
C ILE A 570 -11.10 13.67 38.66
N ARG A 571 -10.49 13.19 37.57
CA ARG A 571 -9.91 14.08 36.53
C ARG A 571 -10.96 14.99 35.87
N GLY A 572 -12.17 14.49 35.65
CA GLY A 572 -13.28 15.26 35.11
C GLY A 572 -13.71 16.40 36.04
N LEU A 573 -13.81 16.12 37.35
CA LEU A 573 -14.17 17.12 38.36
C LEU A 573 -13.05 18.15 38.57
N LEU A 574 -11.78 17.73 38.58
CA LEU A 574 -10.64 18.66 38.65
C LEU A 574 -10.57 19.61 37.45
N LYS A 575 -10.97 19.14 36.26
CA LYS A 575 -11.08 20.01 35.08
C LYS A 575 -12.20 21.04 35.23
N LYS A 576 -13.33 20.67 35.86
CA LYS A 576 -14.42 21.62 36.18
C LYS A 576 -13.96 22.64 37.22
N LEU A 577 -13.21 22.22 38.24
CA LEU A 577 -12.67 23.11 39.28
C LEU A 577 -11.75 24.18 38.67
N ARG A 578 -10.80 23.79 37.81
CA ARG A 578 -9.92 24.74 37.08
C ARG A 578 -10.69 25.71 36.19
N ALA A 579 -11.75 25.24 35.54
CA ALA A 579 -12.60 26.11 34.74
C ALA A 579 -13.32 27.16 35.61
N ILE A 580 -13.78 26.78 36.80
CA ILE A 580 -14.39 27.70 37.77
C ILE A 580 -13.36 28.71 38.30
N GLU A 581 -12.14 28.26 38.66
CA GLU A 581 -11.05 29.15 39.09
C GLU A 581 -10.70 30.18 38.01
N SER A 582 -10.68 29.77 36.73
CA SER A 582 -10.44 30.69 35.62
C SER A 582 -11.54 31.75 35.50
N LEU A 583 -12.80 31.40 35.79
CA LEU A 583 -13.92 32.34 35.80
C LEU A 583 -13.87 33.27 37.02
N LYS A 584 -13.44 32.77 38.18
CA LYS A 584 -13.20 33.59 39.38
C LYS A 584 -12.06 34.59 39.18
N MET A 585 -10.98 34.20 38.50
CA MET A 585 -9.88 35.10 38.13
C MET A 585 -10.38 36.22 37.20
N LYS A 586 -11.24 35.89 36.23
CA LYS A 586 -11.88 36.90 35.36
C LYS A 586 -12.82 37.81 36.13
N GLN A 587 -13.58 37.27 37.08
CA GLN A 587 -14.42 38.06 37.99
C GLN A 587 -13.59 39.01 38.86
N ALA A 588 -12.45 38.55 39.38
CA ALA A 588 -11.52 39.36 40.16
C ALA A 588 -10.85 40.48 39.33
N ASN A 589 -10.69 40.25 38.03
CA ASN A 589 -10.16 41.23 37.08
C ASN A 589 -11.23 42.20 36.54
N ASN A 590 -12.45 42.20 37.09
CA ASN A 590 -13.59 43.00 36.64
C ASN A 590 -13.96 42.81 35.15
N GLU A 591 -13.70 41.62 34.59
CA GLU A 591 -14.19 41.30 33.24
C GLU A 591 -15.71 41.02 33.27
N PRO A 592 -16.48 41.47 32.27
CA PRO A 592 -17.91 41.17 32.19
C PRO A 592 -18.14 39.67 32.00
N LEU A 593 -18.87 39.05 32.91
CA LEU A 593 -19.25 37.64 32.87
C LEU A 593 -20.73 37.52 32.51
N GLU A 594 -21.07 36.55 31.67
CA GLU A 594 -22.47 36.20 31.38
C GLU A 594 -23.12 35.54 32.61
N ASP A 595 -24.44 35.68 32.79
CA ASP A 595 -25.19 35.08 33.90
C ASP A 595 -24.97 33.56 34.01
N THR A 596 -24.77 32.88 32.88
CA THR A 596 -24.47 31.44 32.85
C THR A 596 -23.09 31.10 33.42
N GLN A 597 -22.13 32.03 33.36
CA GLN A 597 -20.78 31.88 33.90
C GLN A 597 -20.77 32.16 35.40
N VAL A 598 -21.55 33.14 35.87
CA VAL A 598 -21.77 33.40 37.31
C VAL A 598 -22.44 32.19 37.98
N LEU A 599 -23.44 31.57 37.32
CA LEU A 599 -24.06 30.34 37.79
C LEU A 599 -23.08 29.16 37.88
N LYS A 600 -22.08 29.07 36.97
CA LYS A 600 -21.03 28.05 37.05
C LYS A 600 -20.09 28.28 38.24
N ILE A 601 -19.75 29.53 38.55
CA ILE A 601 -18.96 29.86 39.74
C ILE A 601 -19.68 29.38 41.01
N ALA A 602 -21.00 29.56 41.08
CA ALA A 602 -21.81 29.09 42.20
C ALA A 602 -21.88 27.55 42.36
N THR A 603 -21.39 26.77 41.39
CA THR A 603 -21.35 25.29 41.49
C THR A 603 -20.07 24.75 42.15
N GLU A 604 -19.12 25.61 42.53
CA GLU A 604 -17.82 25.20 43.11
C GLU A 604 -17.95 24.29 44.32
N ASP A 605 -18.79 24.68 45.30
CA ASP A 605 -18.95 23.93 46.54
C ASP A 605 -19.49 22.52 46.27
N LYS A 606 -20.35 22.37 45.26
CA LYS A 606 -20.86 21.06 44.81
C LYS A 606 -19.76 20.21 44.18
N VAL A 607 -18.90 20.80 43.35
CA VAL A 607 -17.78 20.10 42.71
C VAL A 607 -16.74 19.66 43.75
N ARG A 608 -16.44 20.50 44.75
CA ARG A 608 -15.56 20.14 45.87
C ARG A 608 -16.15 19.06 46.76
N ALA A 609 -17.45 19.11 47.06
CA ALA A 609 -18.13 18.05 47.80
C ALA A 609 -18.10 16.70 47.05
N GLU A 610 -18.32 16.69 45.73
CA GLU A 610 -18.21 15.47 44.92
C GLU A 610 -16.77 14.91 44.88
N LEU A 611 -15.76 15.78 44.85
CA LEU A 611 -14.35 15.36 44.95
C LEU A 611 -14.02 14.74 46.31
N ALA A 612 -14.52 15.32 47.40
CA ALA A 612 -14.32 14.78 48.76
C ALA A 612 -14.96 13.39 48.93
N VAL A 613 -16.16 13.17 48.36
CA VAL A 613 -16.84 11.86 48.36
C VAL A 613 -16.02 10.80 47.61
N LEU A 614 -15.27 11.20 46.58
CA LEU A 614 -14.37 10.34 45.81
C LEU A 614 -12.99 10.18 46.45
N GLY A 615 -12.81 10.63 47.70
CA GLY A 615 -11.56 10.49 48.45
C GLY A 615 -10.44 11.44 48.01
N TRP A 616 -10.76 12.47 47.21
CA TRP A 616 -9.79 13.50 46.83
C TRP A 616 -9.73 14.58 47.92
N SER A 617 -8.51 14.84 48.43
CA SER A 617 -8.20 15.95 49.31
C SER A 617 -7.24 16.90 48.60
N GLU A 618 -7.38 18.21 48.87
CA GLU A 618 -6.67 19.31 48.20
C GLU A 618 -5.20 19.42 48.60
#